data_AF-A0AAD1ZT11-F1
#
_entry.id   AF-A0AAD1ZT11-F1
#
_cell.length_a   1.000
_cell.length_b   1.000
_cell.length_c   1.000
_cell.angle_alpha   90.00
_cell.angle_beta   90.00
_cell.angle_gamma   90.00
#
_symmetry.space_group_name_H-M   'P 1'
#
loop_
_entity.id
_entity.type
_entity.pdbx_description
1 polymer ?
#
loop_
_entity_poly.entity_id
_entity_poly.type
_entity_poly.pdbx_seq_one_letter_code
_entity_poly.pdbx_strand_id
1 'polypeptide(L)'
;MELFYYMVFGALGIVVAALELSKSNKDRVNTSAAFNSFKNNYLLVYSLMMAGDWLQGPYVYYLYTTYGFGKGEIGQLFIAGFGSSMLFGTIVGSLADKQGRKRASVTYCITYILSCITKHSPQYKVLMVGRILGGIATSLLFSAFESWLVAEHFKRGFDQQWLSLTFSKAIFLGNGLVAILAGLFGNLLVDTLSLGPVSPFDAAAVFLAIGMAVILSSWTENYGDSSESKDLLTQFKGAAVAIASDEKIALLGAIQSLFEGSMYTFVFLWTPALSPNDEEIPHGFIFATFMLASMLGSSIASRLLARNSTRVESYMQIIFVISSASLLLPILTNFLVTPSKVKGGGITLAASAKKIWDALEKTLAH
;
A
#
# COMPACT_ATOMS: atom_id res chain seq x y z
N MET A 1 3.78 -6.65 25.50
CA MET A 1 3.89 -6.32 24.07
C MET A 1 2.72 -5.45 23.62
N GLU A 2 1.47 -5.83 23.92
CA GLU A 2 0.27 -5.06 23.51
C GLU A 2 0.23 -3.60 23.98
N LEU A 3 0.56 -3.33 25.25
CA LEU A 3 0.59 -1.96 25.78
C LEU A 3 1.55 -1.05 25.00
N PHE A 4 2.69 -1.58 24.53
CA PHE A 4 3.63 -0.81 23.72
C PHE A 4 2.99 -0.37 22.40
N TYR A 5 2.33 -1.29 21.69
CA TYR A 5 1.66 -0.96 20.43
C TYR A 5 0.54 0.07 20.64
N TYR A 6 -0.28 -0.07 21.69
CA TYR A 6 -1.32 0.91 22.01
C TYR A 6 -0.76 2.30 22.34
N MET A 7 0.33 2.38 23.10
CA MET A 7 0.98 3.66 23.42
C MET A 7 1.56 4.32 22.17
N VAL A 8 2.26 3.56 21.32
CA VAL A 8 2.85 4.10 20.07
C VAL A 8 1.75 4.56 19.12
N PHE A 9 0.72 3.75 18.92
CA PHE A 9 -0.43 4.11 18.08
C PHE A 9 -1.14 5.37 18.61
N GLY A 10 -1.42 5.43 19.92
CA GLY A 10 -2.08 6.59 20.53
C GLY A 10 -1.25 7.86 20.40
N ALA A 11 0.06 7.79 20.67
CA ALA A 11 0.97 8.93 20.52
C ALA A 11 1.04 9.44 19.08
N LEU A 12 1.26 8.54 18.11
CA LEU A 12 1.26 8.89 16.69
C LEU A 12 -0.11 9.45 16.25
N GLY A 13 -1.20 8.89 16.77
CA GLY A 13 -2.57 9.30 16.44
C GLY A 13 -2.86 10.71 16.88
N ILE A 14 -2.45 11.07 18.10
CA ILE A 14 -2.56 12.43 18.63
C ILE A 14 -1.74 13.40 17.75
N VAL A 15 -0.51 13.05 17.40
CA VAL A 15 0.35 13.92 16.57
C VAL A 15 -0.24 14.11 15.18
N VAL A 16 -0.67 13.04 14.50
CA VAL A 16 -1.30 13.12 13.18
C VAL A 16 -2.58 13.94 13.25
N ALA A 17 -3.45 13.68 14.24
CA ALA A 17 -4.68 14.46 14.42
C ALA A 17 -4.38 15.95 14.64
N ALA A 18 -3.41 16.29 15.49
CA ALA A 18 -3.00 17.67 15.71
C ALA A 18 -2.44 18.33 14.43
N LEU A 19 -1.64 17.60 13.64
CA LEU A 19 -1.07 18.10 12.39
C LEU A 19 -2.11 18.31 11.29
N GLU A 20 -3.09 17.41 11.18
CA GLU A 20 -4.17 17.50 10.20
C GLU A 20 -5.20 18.57 10.59
N LEU A 21 -5.57 18.66 11.88
CA LEU A 21 -6.49 19.70 12.38
C LEU A 21 -5.88 21.10 12.35
N SER A 22 -4.55 21.22 12.43
CA SER A 22 -3.85 22.51 12.31
C SER A 22 -3.63 22.97 10.85
N LYS A 23 -4.00 22.16 9.85
CA LYS A 23 -3.99 22.63 8.46
C LYS A 23 -5.05 23.72 8.29
N SER A 24 -4.60 24.93 7.98
CA SER A 24 -5.49 26.06 7.68
C SER A 24 -6.25 25.78 6.38
N ASN A 25 -7.57 25.95 6.40
CA ASN A 25 -8.47 25.83 5.24
C ASN A 25 -8.30 26.97 4.20
N LYS A 26 -7.08 27.53 4.07
CA LYS A 26 -6.81 28.74 3.29
C LYS A 26 -7.06 28.58 1.78
N ASP A 27 -7.23 27.36 1.30
CA ASP A 27 -7.55 27.07 -0.10
C ASP A 27 -8.90 26.35 -0.24
N ARG A 28 -9.97 26.90 0.34
CA ARG A 28 -11.33 26.50 -0.06
C ARG A 28 -11.58 27.01 -1.47
N VAL A 29 -11.16 26.22 -2.45
CA VAL A 29 -11.50 26.42 -3.85
C VAL A 29 -13.01 26.26 -3.97
N ASN A 30 -13.70 27.32 -4.40
CA ASN A 30 -15.13 27.24 -4.72
C ASN A 30 -15.32 26.31 -5.90
N THR A 31 -15.89 25.14 -5.65
CA THR A 31 -16.17 24.14 -6.66
C THR A 31 -17.66 24.00 -6.93
N SER A 32 -18.02 23.65 -8.17
CA SER A 32 -19.42 23.47 -8.56
C SER A 32 -20.05 22.25 -7.86
N ALA A 33 -21.38 22.27 -7.68
CA ALA A 33 -22.12 21.12 -7.13
C ALA A 33 -21.93 19.85 -7.99
N ALA A 34 -21.92 20.01 -9.31
CA ALA A 34 -21.68 18.92 -10.26
C ALA A 34 -20.30 18.28 -10.07
N PHE A 35 -19.24 19.08 -9.91
CA PHE A 35 -17.90 18.58 -9.61
C PHE A 35 -17.85 17.87 -8.26
N ASN A 36 -18.48 18.44 -7.22
CA ASN A 36 -18.49 17.81 -5.90
C ASN A 36 -19.18 16.45 -5.90
N SER A 37 -20.28 16.29 -6.64
CA SER A 37 -20.95 14.99 -6.82
C SER A 37 -20.03 13.99 -7.53
N PHE A 38 -19.42 14.39 -8.65
CA PHE A 38 -18.46 13.57 -9.40
C PHE A 38 -17.26 13.13 -8.54
N LYS A 39 -16.61 14.09 -7.89
CA LYS A 39 -15.47 13.86 -6.99
C LYS A 39 -15.85 12.92 -5.85
N ASN A 40 -16.97 13.16 -5.17
CA ASN A 40 -17.36 12.33 -4.03
C ASN A 40 -17.71 10.90 -4.46
N ASN A 41 -18.32 10.73 -5.64
CA ASN A 41 -18.55 9.41 -6.22
C ASN A 41 -17.22 8.67 -6.48
N TYR A 42 -16.25 9.33 -7.12
CA TYR A 42 -14.94 8.73 -7.35
C TYR A 42 -14.22 8.39 -6.05
N LEU A 43 -14.20 9.33 -5.08
CA LEU A 43 -13.56 9.11 -3.77
C LEU A 43 -14.21 7.96 -3.00
N LEU A 44 -15.53 7.82 -3.06
CA LEU A 44 -16.24 6.68 -2.46
C LEU A 44 -15.78 5.37 -3.10
N VAL A 45 -15.84 5.27 -4.43
CA VAL A 45 -15.42 4.07 -5.16
C VAL A 45 -13.97 3.74 -4.83
N TYR A 46 -13.06 4.70 -4.99
CA TYR A 46 -11.64 4.51 -4.72
C TYR A 46 -11.40 4.06 -3.28
N SER A 47 -12.07 4.67 -2.30
CA SER A 47 -11.95 4.26 -0.88
C SER A 47 -12.41 2.82 -0.64
N LEU A 48 -13.49 2.37 -1.30
CA LEU A 48 -13.94 0.98 -1.22
C LEU A 48 -12.90 0.01 -1.83
N MET A 49 -12.27 0.39 -2.94
CA MET A 49 -11.25 -0.44 -3.59
C MET A 49 -9.99 -0.53 -2.73
N MET A 50 -9.56 0.60 -2.15
CA MET A 50 -8.43 0.65 -1.23
C MET A 50 -8.71 -0.11 0.07
N ALA A 51 -9.96 -0.10 0.57
CA ALA A 51 -10.33 -0.91 1.73
C ALA A 51 -10.15 -2.40 1.43
N GLY A 52 -10.56 -2.86 0.24
CA GLY A 52 -10.34 -4.23 -0.21
C GLY A 52 -8.87 -4.62 -0.29
N ASP A 53 -7.99 -3.70 -0.68
CA ASP A 53 -6.54 -3.94 -0.74
C ASP A 53 -5.91 -3.98 0.66
N TRP A 54 -6.16 -2.95 1.47
CA TRP A 54 -5.53 -2.79 2.77
C TRP A 54 -6.00 -3.78 3.83
N LEU A 55 -7.21 -4.34 3.71
CA LEU A 55 -7.69 -5.38 4.64
C LEU A 55 -6.88 -6.67 4.53
N GLN A 56 -6.34 -6.97 3.35
CA GLN A 56 -5.60 -8.20 3.11
C GLN A 56 -4.15 -8.09 3.60
N GLY A 57 -3.52 -6.92 3.39
CA GLY A 57 -2.09 -6.66 3.64
C GLY A 57 -1.52 -7.27 4.93
N PRO A 58 -2.13 -7.04 6.11
CA PRO A 58 -1.58 -7.54 7.38
C PRO A 58 -1.62 -9.07 7.53
N TYR A 59 -2.51 -9.75 6.80
CA TYR A 59 -2.89 -11.14 7.08
C TYR A 59 -2.42 -12.14 6.02
N VAL A 60 -1.95 -11.70 4.84
CA VAL A 60 -1.52 -12.63 3.76
C VAL A 60 -0.40 -13.57 4.23
N TYR A 61 0.66 -13.02 4.81
CA TYR A 61 1.78 -13.84 5.29
C TYR A 61 1.35 -14.78 6.42
N TYR A 62 0.60 -14.22 7.38
CA TYR A 62 0.07 -14.95 8.52
C TYR A 62 -0.80 -16.13 8.08
N LEU A 63 -1.76 -15.90 7.18
CA LEU A 63 -2.64 -16.92 6.64
C LEU A 63 -1.85 -18.09 6.03
N TYR A 64 -0.84 -17.81 5.21
CA TYR A 64 -0.04 -18.88 4.62
C TYR A 64 0.77 -19.67 5.66
N THR A 65 1.20 -19.01 6.73
CA THR A 65 1.84 -19.69 7.86
C THR A 65 0.84 -20.61 8.58
N THR A 66 -0.42 -20.20 8.75
CA THR A 66 -1.47 -21.07 9.33
C THR A 66 -1.80 -22.29 8.47
N TYR A 67 -1.50 -22.26 7.16
CA TYR A 67 -1.59 -23.41 6.26
C TYR A 67 -0.35 -24.30 6.25
N GLY A 68 0.68 -23.96 7.04
CA GLY A 68 1.89 -24.74 7.19
C GLY A 68 2.96 -24.47 6.12
N PHE A 69 2.84 -23.39 5.34
CA PHE A 69 3.84 -23.05 4.33
C PHE A 69 5.10 -22.45 4.95
N GLY A 70 6.26 -22.87 4.45
CA GLY A 70 7.54 -22.31 4.83
C GLY A 70 7.79 -20.93 4.22
N LYS A 71 8.75 -20.18 4.78
CA LYS A 71 9.13 -18.84 4.29
C LYS A 71 9.45 -18.81 2.79
N GLY A 72 10.08 -19.87 2.27
CA GLY A 72 10.42 -19.99 0.84
C GLY A 72 9.18 -20.10 -0.06
N GLU A 73 8.20 -20.93 0.31
CA GLU A 73 6.94 -21.09 -0.43
C GLU A 73 6.10 -19.82 -0.38
N ILE A 74 6.03 -19.18 0.79
CA ILE A 74 5.39 -17.87 0.96
C ILE A 74 6.09 -16.83 0.06
N GLY A 75 7.42 -16.83 0.02
CA GLY A 75 8.21 -15.98 -0.88
C GLY A 75 7.82 -16.18 -2.36
N GLN A 76 7.70 -17.42 -2.81
CA GLN A 76 7.26 -17.74 -4.19
C GLN A 76 5.85 -17.21 -4.48
N LEU A 77 4.91 -17.35 -3.54
CA LEU A 77 3.56 -16.78 -3.66
C LEU A 77 3.61 -15.24 -3.77
N PHE A 78 4.46 -14.58 -2.98
CA PHE A 78 4.63 -13.13 -3.06
C PHE A 78 5.19 -12.69 -4.42
N ILE A 79 6.27 -13.35 -4.86
CA ILE A 79 6.91 -13.14 -6.18
C ILE A 79 5.91 -13.33 -7.31
N ALA A 80 5.06 -14.35 -7.25
CA ALA A 80 4.05 -14.58 -8.29
C ALA A 80 3.04 -13.43 -8.38
N GLY A 81 2.63 -12.85 -7.24
CA GLY A 81 1.74 -11.69 -7.24
C GLY A 81 2.39 -10.44 -7.84
N PHE A 82 3.59 -10.08 -7.38
CA PHE A 82 4.31 -8.92 -7.90
C PHE A 82 4.74 -9.10 -9.35
N GLY A 83 5.25 -10.28 -9.71
CA GLY A 83 5.63 -10.64 -11.06
C GLY A 83 4.45 -10.64 -12.02
N SER A 84 3.27 -11.11 -11.58
CA SER A 84 2.05 -10.99 -12.36
C SER A 84 1.65 -9.52 -12.56
N SER A 85 1.70 -8.69 -11.53
CA SER A 85 1.41 -7.26 -11.66
C SER A 85 2.35 -6.57 -12.67
N MET A 86 3.64 -6.89 -12.63
CA MET A 86 4.65 -6.40 -13.58
C MET A 86 4.35 -6.83 -15.02
N LEU A 87 4.08 -8.12 -15.25
CA LEU A 87 3.85 -8.67 -16.59
C LEU A 87 2.52 -8.18 -17.19
N PHE A 88 1.45 -8.24 -16.41
CA PHE A 88 0.11 -7.91 -16.91
C PHE A 88 -0.18 -6.41 -16.86
N GLY A 89 0.49 -5.63 -16.01
CA GLY A 89 0.17 -4.21 -15.81
C GLY A 89 0.28 -3.37 -17.07
N THR A 90 1.31 -3.64 -17.88
CA THR A 90 1.52 -2.96 -19.17
C THR A 90 0.44 -3.33 -20.20
N ILE A 91 0.01 -4.58 -20.20
CA ILE A 91 -0.99 -5.11 -21.14
C ILE A 91 -2.39 -4.61 -20.76
N VAL A 92 -2.76 -4.73 -19.48
CA VAL A 92 -4.12 -4.42 -19.01
C VAL A 92 -4.41 -2.93 -19.07
N GLY A 93 -3.41 -2.04 -18.88
CA GLY A 93 -3.58 -0.60 -19.06
C GLY A 93 -3.96 -0.23 -20.50
N SER A 94 -3.18 -0.71 -21.49
CA SER A 94 -3.52 -0.53 -22.91
C SER A 94 -4.85 -1.18 -23.28
N LEU A 95 -5.17 -2.34 -22.70
CA LEU A 95 -6.44 -3.00 -22.94
C LEU A 95 -7.62 -2.21 -22.38
N ALA A 96 -7.47 -1.61 -21.19
CA ALA A 96 -8.47 -0.76 -20.57
C ALA A 96 -8.79 0.45 -21.45
N ASP A 97 -7.78 1.05 -22.08
CA ASP A 97 -7.98 2.17 -23.01
C ASP A 97 -8.76 1.76 -24.26
N LYS A 98 -8.58 0.54 -24.77
CA LYS A 98 -9.26 0.03 -25.98
C LYS A 98 -10.66 -0.53 -25.70
N GLN A 99 -10.83 -1.25 -24.59
CA GLN A 99 -12.05 -2.01 -24.31
C GLN A 99 -13.00 -1.32 -23.33
N GLY A 100 -12.54 -0.25 -22.67
CA GLY A 100 -13.33 0.56 -21.74
C GLY A 100 -12.75 0.52 -20.33
N ARG A 101 -12.55 1.72 -19.74
CA ARG A 101 -11.95 1.86 -18.40
C ARG A 101 -12.92 1.50 -17.27
N LYS A 102 -14.24 1.66 -17.47
CA LYS A 102 -15.25 1.15 -16.52
C LYS A 102 -15.23 -0.37 -16.50
N ARG A 103 -15.23 -1.02 -17.66
CA ARG A 103 -15.10 -2.49 -17.76
C ARG A 103 -13.83 -2.99 -17.08
N ALA A 104 -12.69 -2.34 -17.32
CA ALA A 104 -11.43 -2.68 -16.66
C ALA A 104 -11.51 -2.54 -15.12
N SER A 105 -12.19 -1.51 -14.62
CA SER A 105 -12.43 -1.32 -13.18
C SER A 105 -13.37 -2.38 -12.58
N VAL A 106 -14.33 -2.90 -13.36
CA VAL A 106 -15.15 -4.05 -12.96
C VAL A 106 -14.35 -5.35 -13.01
N THR A 107 -13.49 -5.53 -14.01
CA THR A 107 -12.56 -6.67 -14.08
C THR A 107 -11.65 -6.71 -12.86
N TYR A 108 -11.16 -5.56 -12.39
CA TYR A 108 -10.43 -5.45 -11.11
C TYR A 108 -11.23 -6.06 -9.96
N CYS A 109 -12.49 -5.64 -9.77
CA CYS A 109 -13.32 -6.16 -8.68
C CYS A 109 -13.47 -7.68 -8.78
N ILE A 110 -13.78 -8.19 -9.97
CA ILE A 110 -13.98 -9.63 -10.20
C ILE A 110 -12.71 -10.41 -9.91
N THR A 111 -11.57 -10.02 -10.51
CA THR A 111 -10.31 -10.75 -10.32
C THR A 111 -9.85 -10.69 -8.87
N TYR A 112 -10.09 -9.57 -8.17
CA TYR A 112 -9.67 -9.45 -6.78
C TYR A 112 -10.58 -10.17 -5.80
N ILE A 113 -11.90 -10.21 -6.05
CA ILE A 113 -12.84 -11.06 -5.28
C ILE A 113 -12.49 -12.53 -5.48
N LEU A 114 -12.23 -12.97 -6.72
CA LEU A 114 -11.78 -14.33 -6.99
C LEU A 114 -10.45 -14.64 -6.29
N SER A 115 -9.51 -13.68 -6.30
CA SER A 115 -8.30 -13.78 -5.50
C SER A 115 -8.64 -13.98 -4.02
N CYS A 116 -9.55 -13.21 -3.40
CA CYS A 116 -9.94 -13.41 -2.01
C CYS A 116 -10.53 -14.80 -1.76
N ILE A 117 -11.41 -15.29 -2.64
CA ILE A 117 -12.04 -16.61 -2.52
C ILE A 117 -11.00 -17.74 -2.48
N THR A 118 -9.90 -17.63 -3.25
CA THR A 118 -8.84 -18.66 -3.21
C THR A 118 -8.23 -18.85 -1.82
N LYS A 119 -8.32 -17.85 -0.92
CA LYS A 119 -7.74 -17.89 0.43
C LYS A 119 -8.54 -18.78 1.37
N HIS A 120 -9.66 -19.34 0.96
CA HIS A 120 -10.36 -20.42 1.69
C HIS A 120 -9.73 -21.79 1.47
N SER A 121 -8.82 -21.94 0.50
CA SER A 121 -8.18 -23.21 0.19
C SER A 121 -6.73 -23.23 0.68
N PRO A 122 -6.30 -24.24 1.46
CA PRO A 122 -4.90 -24.41 1.83
C PRO A 122 -4.05 -24.98 0.68
N GLN A 123 -4.61 -25.25 -0.50
CA GLN A 123 -3.87 -25.84 -1.60
C GLN A 123 -2.96 -24.81 -2.28
N TYR A 124 -1.64 -25.06 -2.28
CA TYR A 124 -0.63 -24.13 -2.82
C TYR A 124 -0.95 -23.65 -4.25
N LYS A 125 -1.36 -24.56 -5.14
CA LYS A 125 -1.72 -24.22 -6.52
C LYS A 125 -2.91 -23.26 -6.62
N VAL A 126 -3.91 -23.41 -5.74
CA VAL A 126 -5.09 -22.52 -5.69
C VAL A 126 -4.67 -21.13 -5.22
N LEU A 127 -3.81 -21.05 -4.20
CA LEU A 127 -3.25 -19.80 -3.72
C LEU A 127 -2.36 -19.11 -4.76
N MET A 128 -1.61 -19.88 -5.54
CA MET A 128 -0.80 -19.37 -6.64
C MET A 128 -1.66 -18.69 -7.71
N VAL A 129 -2.76 -19.33 -8.13
CA VAL A 129 -3.75 -18.69 -9.03
C VAL A 129 -4.30 -17.43 -8.38
N GLY A 130 -4.64 -17.48 -7.10
CA GLY A 130 -5.06 -16.32 -6.33
C GLY A 130 -4.07 -15.16 -6.35
N ARG A 131 -2.77 -15.43 -6.22
CA ARG A 131 -1.71 -14.39 -6.27
C ARG A 131 -1.59 -13.78 -7.66
N ILE A 132 -1.68 -14.59 -8.72
CA ILE A 132 -1.71 -14.08 -10.10
C ILE A 132 -2.92 -13.18 -10.34
N LEU A 133 -4.12 -13.62 -9.93
CA LEU A 133 -5.34 -12.82 -10.03
C LEU A 133 -5.23 -11.50 -9.23
N GLY A 134 -4.65 -11.57 -8.03
CA GLY A 134 -4.35 -10.40 -7.20
C GLY A 134 -3.38 -9.45 -7.89
N GLY A 135 -2.31 -9.94 -8.52
CA GLY A 135 -1.36 -9.12 -9.27
C GLY A 135 -2.01 -8.38 -10.45
N ILE A 136 -2.85 -9.07 -11.23
CA ILE A 136 -3.65 -8.46 -12.30
C ILE A 136 -4.56 -7.36 -11.74
N ALA A 137 -5.23 -7.64 -10.61
CA ALA A 137 -6.08 -6.66 -9.93
C ALA A 137 -5.28 -5.43 -9.51
N THR A 138 -4.17 -5.58 -8.80
CA THR A 138 -3.32 -4.46 -8.36
C THR A 138 -2.94 -3.56 -9.55
N SER A 139 -2.58 -4.14 -10.70
CA SER A 139 -2.26 -3.34 -11.88
C SER A 139 -3.44 -2.56 -12.43
N LEU A 140 -4.64 -3.14 -12.43
CA LEU A 140 -5.87 -2.46 -12.86
C LEU A 140 -6.25 -1.32 -11.90
N LEU A 141 -6.06 -1.50 -10.59
CA LEU A 141 -6.36 -0.49 -9.57
C LEU A 141 -5.61 0.81 -9.82
N PHE A 142 -4.30 0.73 -10.06
CA PHE A 142 -3.43 1.89 -10.26
C PHE A 142 -3.40 2.43 -11.70
N SER A 143 -4.05 1.76 -12.65
CA SER A 143 -4.10 2.22 -14.06
C SER A 143 -5.49 2.68 -14.49
N ALA A 144 -6.50 1.80 -14.40
CA ALA A 144 -7.82 2.01 -14.98
C ALA A 144 -8.60 3.11 -14.24
N PHE A 145 -8.52 3.15 -12.90
CA PHE A 145 -9.29 4.08 -12.08
C PHE A 145 -8.83 5.53 -12.28
N GLU A 146 -7.53 5.77 -12.24
CA GLU A 146 -6.97 7.11 -12.48
C GLU A 146 -7.24 7.56 -13.92
N SER A 147 -7.02 6.67 -14.89
CA SER A 147 -7.30 6.97 -16.29
C SER A 147 -8.78 7.31 -16.52
N TRP A 148 -9.70 6.57 -15.87
CA TRP A 148 -11.14 6.88 -15.96
C TRP A 148 -11.45 8.26 -15.39
N LEU A 149 -10.88 8.61 -14.23
CA LEU A 149 -11.06 9.91 -13.58
C LEU A 149 -10.61 11.03 -14.51
N VAL A 150 -9.40 10.92 -15.07
CA VAL A 150 -8.81 11.96 -15.93
C VAL A 150 -9.68 12.21 -17.15
N ALA A 151 -10.09 11.16 -17.88
CA ALA A 151 -10.92 11.31 -19.07
C ALA A 151 -12.29 11.90 -18.75
N GLU A 152 -12.96 11.40 -17.70
CA GLU A 152 -14.30 11.88 -17.34
C GLU A 152 -14.26 13.32 -16.80
N HIS A 153 -13.20 13.70 -16.10
CA HIS A 153 -12.98 15.06 -15.61
C HIS A 153 -12.91 16.08 -16.74
N PHE A 154 -12.08 15.81 -17.76
CA PHE A 154 -11.93 16.69 -18.91
C PHE A 154 -13.14 16.66 -19.84
N LYS A 155 -13.77 15.49 -20.03
CA LYS A 155 -15.02 15.36 -20.80
C LYS A 155 -16.16 16.23 -20.25
N ARG A 156 -16.21 16.42 -18.92
CA ARG A 156 -17.18 17.26 -18.24
C ARG A 156 -16.80 18.75 -18.20
N GLY A 157 -15.65 19.12 -18.76
CA GLY A 157 -15.17 20.50 -18.81
C GLY A 157 -14.81 21.07 -17.44
N PHE A 158 -14.40 20.24 -16.48
CA PHE A 158 -13.96 20.72 -15.18
C PHE A 158 -12.55 21.31 -15.23
N ASP A 159 -12.27 22.26 -14.32
CA ASP A 159 -10.96 22.92 -14.23
C ASP A 159 -9.85 21.91 -13.91
N GLN A 160 -8.70 22.04 -14.58
CA GLN A 160 -7.53 21.19 -14.36
C GLN A 160 -7.06 21.21 -12.90
N GLN A 161 -7.15 22.34 -12.20
CA GLN A 161 -6.74 22.44 -10.79
C GLN A 161 -7.56 21.53 -9.87
N TRP A 162 -8.82 21.28 -10.22
CA TRP A 162 -9.72 20.44 -9.44
C TRP A 162 -9.39 18.94 -9.55
N LEU A 163 -8.68 18.53 -10.61
CA LEU A 163 -8.20 17.16 -10.77
C LEU A 163 -7.13 16.84 -9.72
N SER A 164 -6.14 17.72 -9.56
CA SER A 164 -5.09 17.60 -8.53
C SER A 164 -5.68 17.55 -7.12
N LEU A 165 -6.74 18.33 -6.84
CA LEU A 165 -7.48 18.27 -5.58
C LEU A 165 -8.11 16.89 -5.35
N THR A 166 -8.65 16.28 -6.41
CA THR A 166 -9.27 14.95 -6.32
C THR A 166 -8.24 13.87 -6.03
N PHE A 167 -7.11 13.85 -6.74
CA PHE A 167 -6.02 12.91 -6.49
C PHE A 167 -5.44 13.06 -5.08
N SER A 168 -5.20 14.29 -4.62
CA SER A 168 -4.71 14.53 -3.26
C SER A 168 -5.67 13.96 -2.20
N LYS A 169 -6.98 14.16 -2.38
CA LYS A 169 -7.99 13.57 -1.47
C LYS A 169 -8.06 12.04 -1.59
N ALA A 170 -7.94 11.49 -2.79
CA ALA A 170 -7.96 10.06 -3.03
C ALA A 170 -6.79 9.37 -2.31
N ILE A 171 -5.58 9.91 -2.42
CA ILE A 171 -4.39 9.39 -1.73
C ILE A 171 -4.55 9.53 -0.21
N PHE A 172 -4.98 10.70 0.29
CA PHE A 172 -5.17 10.91 1.73
C PHE A 172 -6.21 9.95 2.35
N LEU A 173 -7.36 9.80 1.69
CA LEU A 173 -8.41 8.90 2.16
C LEU A 173 -8.01 7.44 1.98
N GLY A 174 -7.54 7.06 0.79
CA GLY A 174 -7.21 5.68 0.43
C GLY A 174 -5.98 5.12 1.11
N ASN A 175 -4.83 5.78 0.96
CA ASN A 175 -3.54 5.31 1.49
C ASN A 175 -3.28 5.76 2.94
N GLY A 176 -4.07 6.71 3.45
CA GLY A 176 -3.99 7.17 4.84
C GLY A 176 -5.11 6.57 5.69
N LEU A 177 -6.28 7.21 5.66
CA LEU A 177 -7.37 6.92 6.60
C LEU A 177 -7.94 5.49 6.44
N VAL A 178 -8.26 5.09 5.21
CA VAL A 178 -8.80 3.76 4.91
C VAL A 178 -7.81 2.67 5.27
N ALA A 179 -6.52 2.87 5.03
CA ALA A 179 -5.48 1.90 5.40
C ALA A 179 -5.41 1.69 6.92
N ILE A 180 -5.45 2.77 7.72
CA ILE A 180 -5.49 2.70 9.19
C ILE A 180 -6.75 1.96 9.65
N LEU A 181 -7.92 2.36 9.14
CA LEU A 181 -9.20 1.74 9.50
C LEU A 181 -9.27 0.26 9.09
N ALA A 182 -8.73 -0.10 7.93
CA ALA A 182 -8.64 -1.48 7.46
C ALA A 182 -7.77 -2.34 8.39
N GLY A 183 -6.63 -1.82 8.85
CA GLY A 183 -5.80 -2.50 9.85
C GLY A 183 -6.56 -2.76 11.16
N LEU A 184 -7.22 -1.72 11.70
CA LEU A 184 -8.01 -1.84 12.92
C LEU A 184 -9.21 -2.79 12.75
N PHE A 185 -9.89 -2.72 11.61
CA PHE A 185 -11.04 -3.57 11.31
C PHE A 185 -10.62 -5.03 11.12
N GLY A 186 -9.51 -5.29 10.41
CA GLY A 186 -8.92 -6.62 10.33
C GLY A 186 -8.57 -7.18 11.71
N ASN A 187 -7.99 -6.34 12.59
CA ASN A 187 -7.69 -6.73 13.97
C ASN A 187 -8.95 -7.10 14.76
N LEU A 188 -10.02 -6.32 14.61
CA LEU A 188 -11.32 -6.63 15.21
C LEU A 188 -11.85 -7.99 14.73
N LEU A 189 -11.80 -8.26 13.42
CA LEU A 189 -12.31 -9.50 12.84
C LEU A 189 -11.53 -10.74 13.31
N VAL A 190 -10.19 -10.66 13.30
CA VAL A 190 -9.33 -11.81 13.59
C VAL A 190 -9.11 -12.00 15.09
N ASP A 191 -8.73 -10.95 15.82
CA ASP A 191 -8.25 -11.10 17.21
C ASP A 191 -9.37 -10.92 18.23
N THR A 192 -10.31 -9.99 17.99
CA THR A 192 -11.38 -9.69 18.95
C THR A 192 -12.61 -10.57 18.74
N LEU A 193 -13.01 -10.81 17.49
CA LEU A 193 -14.17 -11.63 17.13
C LEU A 193 -13.81 -13.09 16.84
N SER A 194 -12.51 -13.42 16.76
CA SER A 194 -12.01 -14.78 16.51
C SER A 194 -12.61 -15.45 15.27
N LEU A 195 -12.89 -14.68 14.21
CA LEU A 195 -13.48 -15.19 12.96
C LEU A 195 -12.47 -15.91 12.06
N GLY A 196 -11.20 -15.97 12.49
CA GLY A 196 -10.12 -16.65 11.80
C GLY A 196 -9.41 -15.79 10.75
N PRO A 197 -8.24 -16.25 10.27
CA PRO A 197 -7.32 -15.46 9.42
C PRO A 197 -7.85 -15.17 8.01
N VAL A 198 -8.92 -15.86 7.58
CA VAL A 198 -9.57 -15.65 6.28
C VAL A 198 -10.57 -14.48 6.32
N SER A 199 -11.07 -14.12 7.50
CA SER A 199 -12.13 -13.10 7.66
C SER A 199 -11.80 -11.70 7.07
N PRO A 200 -10.55 -11.19 7.09
CA PRO A 200 -10.22 -9.91 6.43
C PRO A 200 -10.35 -9.99 4.90
N PHE A 201 -10.10 -11.16 4.31
CA PHE A 201 -10.26 -11.40 2.87
C PHE A 201 -11.75 -11.45 2.47
N ASP A 202 -12.59 -12.01 3.34
CA ASP A 202 -14.05 -12.00 3.13
C ASP A 202 -14.61 -10.58 3.23
N ALA A 203 -14.17 -9.82 4.25
CA ALA A 203 -14.52 -8.42 4.37
C ALA A 203 -14.06 -7.63 3.13
N ALA A 204 -12.82 -7.84 2.66
CA ALA A 204 -12.31 -7.23 1.45
C ALA A 204 -13.20 -7.53 0.23
N ALA A 205 -13.60 -8.79 0.04
CA ALA A 205 -14.51 -9.19 -1.04
C ALA A 205 -15.86 -8.46 -0.97
N VAL A 206 -16.42 -8.26 0.23
CA VAL A 206 -17.66 -7.50 0.44
C VAL A 206 -17.50 -6.03 0.03
N PHE A 207 -16.43 -5.36 0.48
CA PHE A 207 -16.16 -3.97 0.09
C PHE A 207 -15.97 -3.83 -1.43
N LEU A 208 -15.25 -4.77 -2.05
CA LEU A 208 -15.06 -4.82 -3.50
C LEU A 208 -16.38 -5.04 -4.25
N ALA A 209 -17.26 -5.91 -3.75
CA ALA A 209 -18.57 -6.16 -4.35
C ALA A 209 -19.49 -4.92 -4.26
N ILE A 210 -19.49 -4.23 -3.12
CA ILE A 210 -20.23 -2.97 -2.94
C ILE A 210 -19.70 -1.92 -3.92
N GLY A 211 -18.38 -1.74 -3.99
CA GLY A 211 -17.79 -0.76 -4.91
C GLY A 211 -18.01 -1.13 -6.38
N MET A 212 -18.01 -2.41 -6.73
CA MET A 212 -18.40 -2.89 -8.06
C MET A 212 -19.84 -2.49 -8.41
N ALA A 213 -20.78 -2.65 -7.49
CA ALA A 213 -22.17 -2.24 -7.69
C ALA A 213 -22.30 -0.71 -7.87
N VAL A 214 -21.52 0.07 -7.13
CA VAL A 214 -21.45 1.53 -7.30
C VAL A 214 -20.85 1.89 -8.67
N ILE A 215 -19.76 1.25 -9.11
CA ILE A 215 -19.17 1.46 -10.44
C ILE A 215 -20.21 1.15 -11.54
N LEU A 216 -20.86 -0.01 -11.45
CA LEU A 216 -21.85 -0.43 -12.45
C LEU A 216 -23.01 0.55 -12.57
N SER A 217 -23.49 1.11 -11.46
CA SER A 217 -24.62 2.04 -11.43
C SER A 217 -24.26 3.49 -11.74
N SER A 218 -23.05 3.95 -11.39
CA SER A 218 -22.73 5.38 -11.43
C SER A 218 -21.69 5.79 -12.46
N TRP A 219 -20.82 4.88 -12.90
CA TRP A 219 -19.78 5.21 -13.88
C TRP A 219 -20.30 5.06 -15.30
N THR A 220 -19.92 6.00 -16.17
CA THR A 220 -20.09 5.89 -17.62
C THR A 220 -18.86 5.25 -18.24
N GLU A 221 -19.03 4.58 -19.37
CA GLU A 221 -17.89 4.03 -20.10
C GLU A 221 -17.10 5.16 -20.79
N ASN A 222 -15.78 5.12 -20.67
CA ASN A 222 -14.86 6.00 -21.38
C ASN A 222 -13.64 5.21 -21.85
N TYR A 223 -12.97 5.73 -22.88
CA TYR A 223 -11.92 5.06 -23.63
C TYR A 223 -10.71 5.99 -23.79
N GLY A 224 -9.55 5.41 -24.11
CA GLY A 224 -8.40 6.18 -24.58
C GLY A 224 -8.60 6.68 -26.02
N ASP A 225 -7.76 7.62 -26.44
CA ASP A 225 -7.83 8.17 -27.80
C ASP A 225 -7.53 7.09 -28.85
N SER A 226 -8.49 6.86 -29.74
CA SER A 226 -8.44 5.82 -30.77
C SER A 226 -7.41 6.12 -31.88
N SER A 227 -7.04 7.39 -32.06
CA SER A 227 -5.99 7.85 -32.98
C SER A 227 -4.57 7.49 -32.53
N GLU A 228 -4.36 7.20 -31.24
CA GLU A 228 -3.06 6.83 -30.66
C GLU A 228 -2.92 5.34 -30.38
N SER A 229 -3.74 4.49 -31.02
CA SER A 229 -3.69 3.03 -30.90
C SER A 229 -2.45 2.41 -31.57
N LYS A 230 -1.26 2.86 -31.17
CA LYS A 230 0.04 2.28 -31.55
C LYS A 230 0.12 0.85 -31.04
N ASP A 231 0.81 0.01 -31.81
CA ASP A 231 1.12 -1.34 -31.40
C ASP A 231 1.92 -1.33 -30.08
N LEU A 232 1.65 -2.30 -29.19
CA LEU A 232 2.27 -2.37 -27.86
C LEU A 232 3.79 -2.32 -27.97
N LEU A 233 4.34 -3.05 -28.93
CA LEU A 233 5.78 -3.12 -29.17
C LEU A 233 6.38 -1.75 -29.52
N THR A 234 5.63 -0.92 -30.22
CA THR A 234 6.03 0.46 -30.55
C THR A 234 6.01 1.36 -29.31
N GLN A 235 5.01 1.22 -28.44
CA GLN A 235 4.94 1.97 -27.18
C GLN A 235 6.09 1.58 -26.24
N PHE A 236 6.38 0.29 -26.11
CA PHE A 236 7.52 -0.21 -25.32
C PHE A 236 8.85 0.29 -25.85
N LYS A 237 9.06 0.26 -27.17
CA LYS A 237 10.27 0.80 -27.79
C LYS A 237 10.39 2.30 -27.52
N GLY A 238 9.29 3.06 -27.61
CA GLY A 238 9.27 4.49 -27.28
C GLY A 238 9.65 4.76 -25.81
N ALA A 239 9.07 4.01 -24.87
CA ALA A 239 9.39 4.11 -23.45
C ALA A 239 10.86 3.76 -23.17
N ALA A 240 11.37 2.68 -23.77
CA ALA A 240 12.77 2.27 -23.63
C ALA A 240 13.73 3.33 -24.17
N VAL A 241 13.43 3.92 -25.33
CA VAL A 241 14.21 5.02 -25.89
C VAL A 241 14.16 6.25 -24.99
N ALA A 242 13.00 6.62 -24.45
CA ALA A 242 12.86 7.76 -23.55
C ALA A 242 13.69 7.58 -22.26
N ILE A 243 13.65 6.38 -21.66
CA ILE A 243 14.45 6.04 -20.48
C ILE A 243 15.95 6.05 -20.82
N ALA A 244 16.34 5.50 -21.96
CA ALA A 244 17.76 5.44 -22.36
C ALA A 244 18.34 6.79 -22.77
N SER A 245 17.50 7.72 -23.26
CA SER A 245 17.94 9.02 -23.76
C SER A 245 18.03 10.10 -22.69
N ASP A 246 17.33 9.94 -21.56
CA ASP A 246 17.31 10.90 -20.46
C ASP A 246 17.81 10.24 -19.16
N GLU A 247 19.04 10.59 -18.77
CA GLU A 247 19.68 10.11 -17.55
C GLU A 247 18.83 10.41 -16.30
N LYS A 248 18.10 11.53 -16.27
CA LYS A 248 17.25 11.87 -15.12
C LYS A 248 16.08 10.90 -15.00
N ILE A 249 15.46 10.51 -16.12
CA ILE A 249 14.37 9.53 -16.13
C ILE A 249 14.91 8.17 -15.67
N ALA A 250 16.08 7.75 -16.17
CA ALA A 250 16.71 6.51 -15.74
C ALA A 250 17.05 6.49 -14.25
N LEU A 251 17.65 7.57 -13.73
CA LEU A 251 17.99 7.70 -12.31
C LEU A 251 16.74 7.74 -11.41
N LEU A 252 15.69 8.45 -11.80
CA LEU A 252 14.42 8.45 -11.07
C LEU A 252 13.80 7.06 -11.01
N GLY A 253 13.80 6.34 -12.13
CA GLY A 253 13.34 4.95 -12.20
C GLY A 253 14.15 4.01 -11.31
N ALA A 254 15.48 4.17 -11.29
CA ALA A 254 16.37 3.38 -10.43
C ALA A 254 16.13 3.66 -8.94
N ILE A 255 16.02 4.93 -8.54
CA ILE A 255 15.74 5.34 -7.16
C ILE A 255 14.38 4.78 -6.71
N GLN A 256 13.34 4.91 -7.53
CA GLN A 256 12.01 4.38 -7.22
C GLN A 256 12.04 2.86 -7.06
N SER A 257 12.72 2.15 -7.96
CA SER A 257 12.84 0.69 -7.91
C SER A 257 13.57 0.21 -6.66
N LEU A 258 14.66 0.88 -6.26
CA LEU A 258 15.40 0.57 -5.04
C LEU A 258 14.56 0.86 -3.79
N PHE A 259 13.86 1.98 -3.77
CA PHE A 259 12.98 2.35 -2.65
C PHE A 259 11.82 1.35 -2.50
N GLU A 260 11.07 1.09 -3.56
CA GLU A 260 9.96 0.13 -3.53
C GLU A 260 10.45 -1.29 -3.21
N GLY A 261 11.59 -1.71 -3.78
CA GLY A 261 12.20 -3.00 -3.47
C GLY A 261 12.51 -3.16 -1.98
N SER A 262 13.05 -2.12 -1.34
CA SER A 262 13.29 -2.12 0.10
C SER A 262 11.98 -2.16 0.92
N MET A 263 10.96 -1.42 0.48
CA MET A 263 9.64 -1.37 1.11
C MET A 263 8.92 -2.72 1.03
N TYR A 264 8.89 -3.37 -0.14
CA TYR A 264 8.29 -4.69 -0.30
C TYR A 264 9.04 -5.79 0.45
N THR A 265 10.37 -5.66 0.58
CA THR A 265 11.17 -6.53 1.44
C THR A 265 10.74 -6.40 2.91
N PHE A 266 10.54 -5.17 3.39
CA PHE A 266 9.97 -4.93 4.72
C PHE A 266 8.55 -5.52 4.86
N VAL A 267 7.65 -5.29 3.89
CA VAL A 267 6.28 -5.83 3.89
C VAL A 267 6.27 -7.36 3.95
N PHE A 268 7.26 -8.02 3.35
CA PHE A 268 7.38 -9.48 3.42
C PHE A 268 7.95 -9.96 4.77
N LEU A 269 8.91 -9.24 5.35
CA LEU A 269 9.70 -9.71 6.48
C LEU A 269 9.21 -9.23 7.85
N TRP A 270 8.37 -8.20 7.94
CA TRP A 270 7.99 -7.62 9.24
C TRP A 270 7.27 -8.64 10.15
N THR A 271 6.38 -9.47 9.60
CA THR A 271 5.66 -10.51 10.37
C THR A 271 6.62 -11.53 10.98
N PRO A 272 7.47 -12.23 10.20
CA PRO A 272 8.42 -13.19 10.77
C PRO A 272 9.54 -12.52 11.59
N ALA A 273 9.78 -11.22 11.43
CA ALA A 273 10.73 -10.48 12.27
C ALA A 273 10.18 -10.16 13.67
N LEU A 274 8.86 -9.90 13.78
CA LEU A 274 8.19 -9.63 15.05
C LEU A 274 7.70 -10.89 15.77
N SER A 275 7.58 -12.01 15.03
CA SER A 275 7.19 -13.32 15.53
C SER A 275 8.24 -14.40 15.18
N PRO A 276 9.49 -14.30 15.67
CA PRO A 276 10.55 -15.27 15.35
C PRO A 276 10.34 -16.66 15.97
N ASN A 277 9.55 -16.77 17.05
CA ASN A 277 9.23 -18.03 17.74
C ASN A 277 7.73 -18.35 17.72
N ASP A 278 7.04 -17.92 16.65
CA ASP A 278 5.60 -18.06 16.49
C ASP A 278 4.80 -17.37 17.61
N GLU A 279 5.29 -16.23 18.11
CA GLU A 279 4.55 -15.38 19.04
C GLU A 279 3.27 -14.82 18.39
N GLU A 280 2.17 -14.86 19.12
CA GLU A 280 0.93 -14.19 18.69
C GLU A 280 1.11 -12.68 18.74
N ILE A 281 0.87 -12.02 17.60
CA ILE A 281 0.97 -10.57 17.45
C ILE A 281 -0.32 -10.01 16.83
N PRO A 282 -0.75 -8.80 17.24
CA PRO A 282 -1.93 -8.16 16.67
C PRO A 282 -1.59 -7.56 15.30
N HIS A 283 -1.67 -8.39 14.25
CA HIS A 283 -1.20 -8.07 12.90
C HIS A 283 -1.84 -6.79 12.34
N GLY A 284 -3.16 -6.69 12.47
CA GLY A 284 -3.93 -5.53 11.99
C GLY A 284 -3.58 -4.25 12.74
N PHE A 285 -3.37 -4.33 14.05
CA PHE A 285 -3.01 -3.17 14.87
C PHE A 285 -1.59 -2.66 14.59
N ILE A 286 -0.62 -3.58 14.43
CA ILE A 286 0.75 -3.24 14.03
C ILE A 286 0.74 -2.57 12.65
N PHE A 287 0.01 -3.14 11.69
CA PHE A 287 -0.16 -2.54 10.37
C PHE A 287 -0.78 -1.15 10.44
N ALA A 288 -1.85 -0.95 11.23
CA ALA A 288 -2.46 0.37 11.41
C ALA A 288 -1.46 1.39 11.98
N THR A 289 -0.56 0.95 12.86
CA THR A 289 0.53 1.78 13.39
C THR A 289 1.52 2.18 12.30
N PHE A 290 1.89 1.27 11.39
CA PHE A 290 2.73 1.60 10.23
C PHE A 290 2.06 2.61 9.29
N MET A 291 0.76 2.43 9.02
CA MET A 291 0.00 3.36 8.17
C MET A 291 -0.10 4.75 8.81
N LEU A 292 -0.22 4.82 10.13
CA LEU A 292 -0.23 6.08 10.86
C LEU A 292 1.13 6.80 10.82
N ALA A 293 2.23 6.06 10.90
CA ALA A 293 3.58 6.61 10.70
C ALA A 293 3.79 7.11 9.25
N SER A 294 3.30 6.37 8.26
CA SER A 294 3.31 6.79 6.84
C SER A 294 2.50 8.07 6.62
N MET A 295 1.33 8.16 7.24
CA MET A 295 0.47 9.35 7.20
C MET A 295 1.15 10.56 7.85
N LEU A 296 1.80 10.37 9.02
CA LEU A 296 2.61 11.41 9.66
C LEU A 296 3.71 11.93 8.72
N GLY A 297 4.45 11.03 8.07
CA GLY A 297 5.48 11.38 7.09
C GLY A 297 4.91 12.20 5.93
N SER A 298 3.75 11.81 5.40
CA SER A 298 3.04 12.55 4.35
C SER A 298 2.61 13.95 4.81
N SER A 299 2.11 14.09 6.04
CA SER A 299 1.76 15.38 6.63
C SER A 299 2.97 16.30 6.75
N ILE A 300 4.11 15.78 7.19
CA ILE A 300 5.37 16.55 7.29
C ILE A 300 5.85 16.95 5.89
N ALA A 301 5.88 16.02 4.94
CA ALA A 301 6.28 16.28 3.55
C ALA A 301 5.41 17.36 2.91
N SER A 302 4.09 17.33 3.12
CA SER A 302 3.18 18.37 2.59
C SER A 302 3.51 19.78 3.10
N ARG A 303 3.96 19.90 4.36
CA ARG A 303 4.39 21.18 4.95
C ARG A 303 5.75 21.63 4.45
N LEU A 304 6.66 20.71 4.17
CA LEU A 304 7.96 21.00 3.57
C LEU A 304 7.79 21.49 2.13
N LEU A 305 6.94 20.82 1.35
CA LEU A 305 6.64 21.21 -0.03
C LEU A 305 5.94 22.56 -0.14
N ALA A 306 5.13 22.94 0.87
CA ALA A 306 4.51 24.27 0.93
C ALA A 306 5.52 25.41 1.17
N ARG A 307 6.77 25.11 1.53
CA ARG A 307 7.83 26.11 1.75
C ARG A 307 8.72 26.20 0.51
N ASN A 308 8.66 27.32 -0.21
CA ASN A 308 9.48 27.59 -1.41
C ASN A 308 11.01 27.59 -1.18
N SER A 309 11.48 27.52 0.06
CA SER A 309 12.90 27.64 0.42
C SER A 309 13.68 26.32 0.33
N THR A 310 13.00 25.17 0.50
CA THR A 310 13.67 23.86 0.58
C THR A 310 13.55 23.08 -0.71
N ARG A 311 14.70 22.78 -1.33
CA ARG A 311 14.78 21.87 -2.48
C ARG A 311 14.47 20.44 -2.06
N VAL A 312 13.71 19.72 -2.88
CA VAL A 312 13.26 18.35 -2.61
C VAL A 312 14.45 17.40 -2.49
N GLU A 313 15.45 17.61 -3.34
CA GLU A 313 16.66 16.82 -3.42
C GLU A 313 17.45 16.84 -2.11
N SER A 314 17.47 17.98 -1.40
CA SER A 314 18.24 18.15 -0.17
C SER A 314 17.65 17.40 1.02
N TYR A 315 16.32 17.46 1.22
CA TYR A 315 15.72 16.78 2.36
C TYR A 315 15.47 15.28 2.08
N MET A 316 15.25 14.88 0.81
CA MET A 316 15.07 13.48 0.45
C MET A 316 16.32 12.64 0.72
N GLN A 317 17.53 13.19 0.53
CA GLN A 317 18.78 12.52 0.89
C GLN A 317 18.82 12.15 2.39
N ILE A 318 18.42 13.08 3.26
CA ILE A 318 18.35 12.86 4.70
C ILE A 318 17.32 11.77 5.02
N ILE A 319 16.15 11.82 4.38
CA ILE A 319 15.11 10.79 4.55
C ILE A 319 15.63 9.41 4.15
N PHE A 320 16.34 9.29 3.02
CA PHE A 320 16.91 8.02 2.58
C PHE A 320 17.96 7.49 3.57
N VAL A 321 18.85 8.34 4.09
CA VAL A 321 19.84 7.93 5.11
C VAL A 321 19.15 7.41 6.38
N ILE A 322 18.13 8.13 6.89
CA ILE A 322 17.38 7.71 8.08
C ILE A 322 16.63 6.40 7.80
N SER A 323 16.06 6.24 6.61
CA SER A 323 15.33 5.03 6.20
C SER A 323 16.28 3.83 6.12
N SER A 324 17.45 3.99 5.50
CA SER A 324 18.50 2.97 5.46
C SER A 324 18.98 2.57 6.86
N ALA A 325 19.23 3.54 7.75
CA ALA A 325 19.61 3.26 9.13
C ALA A 325 18.50 2.49 9.89
N SER A 326 17.24 2.84 9.66
CA SER A 326 16.08 2.18 10.26
C SER A 326 15.92 0.73 9.78
N LEU A 327 16.12 0.48 8.47
CA LEU A 327 16.06 -0.87 7.88
C LEU A 327 17.28 -1.74 8.23
N LEU A 328 18.41 -1.15 8.63
CA LEU A 328 19.57 -1.89 9.16
C LEU A 328 19.35 -2.37 10.60
N LEU A 329 18.45 -1.73 11.35
CA LEU A 329 18.26 -2.01 12.77
C LEU A 329 17.89 -3.48 13.08
N PRO A 330 16.96 -4.14 12.35
CA PRO A 330 16.67 -5.56 12.55
C PRO A 330 17.88 -6.48 12.36
N ILE A 331 18.78 -6.12 11.43
CA ILE A 331 20.02 -6.87 11.17
C ILE A 331 20.95 -6.73 12.37
N LEU A 332 21.21 -5.50 12.80
CA LEU A 332 22.05 -5.21 13.96
C LEU A 332 21.51 -5.87 15.23
N THR A 333 20.20 -5.82 15.46
CA THR A 333 19.60 -6.47 16.63
C THR A 333 19.73 -7.98 16.60
N ASN A 334 19.63 -8.64 15.43
CA ASN A 334 19.81 -10.09 15.32
C ASN A 334 21.26 -10.53 15.58
N PHE A 335 22.25 -9.70 15.22
CA PHE A 335 23.66 -9.98 15.54
C PHE A 335 24.00 -9.72 17.02
N LEU A 336 23.41 -8.67 17.61
CA LEU A 336 23.73 -8.23 18.98
C LEU A 336 22.90 -8.93 20.06
N VAL A 337 21.72 -9.45 19.71
CA VAL A 337 20.77 -10.07 20.63
C VAL A 337 20.60 -11.53 20.24
N THR A 338 21.20 -12.44 21.01
CA THR A 338 20.89 -13.87 20.90
C THR A 338 19.37 -14.09 21.11
N PRO A 339 18.66 -14.72 20.16
CA PRO A 339 17.24 -15.02 20.30
C PRO A 339 17.00 -15.86 21.55
N SER A 340 16.01 -15.47 22.35
CA SER A 340 15.56 -16.31 23.47
C SER A 340 15.06 -17.63 22.90
N LYS A 341 15.56 -18.76 23.41
CA LYS A 341 15.08 -20.12 23.03
C LYS A 341 13.75 -20.48 23.69
N VAL A 342 13.13 -19.56 24.42
CA VAL A 342 11.91 -19.80 25.19
C VAL A 342 10.70 -19.35 24.36
N LYS A 343 9.85 -20.30 23.98
CA LYS A 343 8.53 -20.02 23.38
C LYS A 343 7.74 -19.08 24.30
N GLY A 344 7.24 -17.98 23.76
CA GLY A 344 6.34 -17.05 24.47
C GLY A 344 7.01 -16.05 25.42
N GLY A 345 8.34 -15.92 25.42
CA GLY A 345 9.01 -14.89 26.20
C GLY A 345 8.96 -13.52 25.53
N GLY A 346 8.19 -12.57 26.07
CA GLY A 346 8.08 -11.22 25.52
C GLY A 346 9.43 -10.49 25.43
N ILE A 347 9.70 -9.86 24.29
CA ILE A 347 10.87 -8.99 24.08
C ILE A 347 10.70 -7.77 25.00
N THR A 348 11.43 -7.72 26.10
CA THR A 348 11.45 -6.54 26.98
C THR A 348 12.37 -5.48 26.37
N LEU A 349 11.84 -4.27 26.19
CA LEU A 349 12.57 -3.11 25.68
C LEU A 349 13.88 -2.83 26.48
N ALA A 350 13.86 -3.15 27.77
CA ALA A 350 15.02 -3.08 28.67
C ALA A 350 16.13 -4.11 28.31
N ALA A 351 15.77 -5.29 27.81
CA ALA A 351 16.74 -6.29 27.37
C ALA A 351 17.39 -5.89 26.03
N SER A 352 16.64 -5.24 25.14
CA SER A 352 17.18 -4.71 23.88
C SER A 352 18.08 -3.50 24.10
N ALA A 353 17.68 -2.55 24.97
CA ALA A 353 18.48 -1.37 25.29
C ALA A 353 19.78 -1.72 26.04
N LYS A 354 19.72 -2.65 27.00
CA LYS A 354 20.90 -3.09 27.75
C LYS A 354 21.91 -3.81 26.85
N LYS A 355 21.45 -4.63 25.90
CA LYS A 355 22.34 -5.32 24.95
C LYS A 355 22.99 -4.37 23.93
N ILE A 356 22.30 -3.30 23.52
CA ILE A 356 22.88 -2.25 22.68
C ILE A 356 23.94 -1.45 23.46
N TRP A 357 23.69 -1.16 24.74
CA TRP A 357 24.65 -0.50 25.62
C TRP A 357 25.91 -1.36 25.84
N ASP A 358 25.75 -2.64 26.17
CA ASP A 358 26.86 -3.58 26.38
C ASP A 358 27.70 -3.80 25.09
N ALA A 359 27.09 -3.67 23.90
CA ALA A 359 27.78 -3.76 22.63
C ALA A 359 28.57 -2.48 22.28
N LEU A 360 28.03 -1.30 22.61
CA LEU A 360 28.73 -0.02 22.46
C LEU A 360 29.93 0.06 23.41
N GLU A 361 29.80 -0.45 24.64
CA GLU A 361 30.88 -0.46 25.63
C GLU A 361 32.06 -1.34 25.20
N LYS A 362 31.81 -2.49 24.55
CA LYS A 362 32.85 -3.35 23.98
C LYS A 362 33.53 -2.77 22.74
N THR A 363 32.84 -1.91 21.99
CA THR A 363 33.39 -1.28 20.78
C THR A 363 34.21 -0.04 21.12
N LEU A 364 34.03 0.54 22.31
CA LEU A 364 34.79 1.68 22.83
C LEU A 364 35.97 1.28 23.74
N ALA A 365 36.11 -0.02 24.04
CA ALA A 365 37.19 -0.59 24.87
C ALA A 365 38.37 -1.16 24.06
N HIS A 366 38.35 -0.99 22.73
CA HIS A 366 39.45 -1.24 21.80
C HIS A 366 39.70 0.03 20.99
#